data_AF-D7PDP9-F1
#
_entry.id   AF-D7PDP9-F1
#
_cell.length_a   1.000
_cell.length_b   1.000
_cell.length_c   1.000
_cell.angle_alpha   90.00
_cell.angle_beta   90.00
_cell.angle_gamma   90.00
#
_symmetry.space_group_name_H-M   'P 1'
#
loop_
_entity.id
_entity.type
_entity.pdbx_description
1 polymer ?
#
loop_
_entity_poly.entity_id
_entity_poly.type
_entity_poly.pdbx_seq_one_letter_code
_entity_poly.pdbx_strand_id
1 'polypeptide(L)'
;RVSRVSPSPSCCRLITPLGRVSEGLYKEMTSISKSRNIPITMHCAEAPADRMFFVSQGHTAMSYCDSVDLLGPQTVLVHMVHLDDSDIKTLAETGTHIVHCPSSNTKLASGICRVPDLLEAGVSVTLGTDGAPCNNTCDMLQEMRLAGILHKV
;
A
#
# COMPACT_ATOMS: atom_id res chain seq x y z
N ARG A 1 6.62 16.92 -28.81
CA ARG A 1 6.32 15.69 -29.58
C ARG A 1 5.92 14.64 -28.56
N VAL A 2 4.62 14.47 -28.30
CA VAL A 2 4.13 13.53 -27.28
C VAL A 2 4.21 12.12 -27.85
N SER A 3 5.19 11.34 -27.41
CA SER A 3 5.29 9.92 -27.74
C SER A 3 4.16 9.18 -27.04
N ARG A 4 3.24 8.60 -27.83
CA ARG A 4 2.23 7.67 -27.34
C ARG A 4 2.93 6.47 -26.73
N VAL A 5 2.83 6.32 -25.41
CA VAL A 5 3.15 5.06 -24.73
C VAL A 5 1.97 4.13 -24.99
N SER A 6 2.20 3.08 -25.76
CA SER A 6 1.26 1.97 -25.92
C SER A 6 1.05 1.30 -24.56
N PRO A 7 -0.18 0.93 -24.16
CA PRO A 7 -0.40 0.19 -22.93
C PRO A 7 0.25 -1.19 -23.07
N SER A 8 1.31 -1.47 -22.30
CA SER A 8 1.78 -2.83 -22.15
C SER A 8 0.78 -3.60 -21.27
N PRO A 9 0.50 -4.89 -21.57
CA PRO A 9 -0.42 -5.70 -20.78
C PRO A 9 0.14 -6.12 -19.41
N SER A 10 1.21 -5.47 -18.94
CA SER A 10 1.93 -5.80 -17.70
C SER A 10 1.47 -4.95 -16.50
N CYS A 11 0.34 -4.25 -16.61
CA CYS A 11 -0.20 -3.48 -15.50
C CYS A 11 -0.62 -4.42 -14.36
N CYS A 12 0.17 -4.38 -13.29
CA CYS A 12 -0.03 -4.92 -11.96
C CYS A 12 -1.46 -5.42 -11.68
N ARG A 13 -1.60 -6.72 -11.38
CA ARG A 13 -2.84 -7.23 -10.77
C ARG A 13 -2.95 -6.58 -9.39
N LEU A 14 -4.02 -5.81 -9.16
CA LEU A 14 -4.47 -5.45 -7.82
C LEU A 14 -4.64 -6.75 -7.02
N ILE A 15 -3.71 -7.02 -6.13
CA ILE A 15 -3.79 -8.18 -5.23
C ILE A 15 -4.67 -7.79 -4.05
N THR A 16 -5.66 -8.64 -3.80
CA THR A 16 -6.58 -8.56 -2.66
C THR A 16 -5.84 -8.57 -1.33
N PRO A 17 -6.46 -8.02 -0.27
CA PRO A 17 -5.84 -7.97 1.06
C PRO A 17 -5.35 -9.34 1.55
N LEU A 18 -4.28 -9.30 2.33
CA LEU A 18 -3.62 -10.44 2.96
C LEU A 18 -4.64 -11.28 3.75
N GLY A 19 -4.62 -12.60 3.50
CA GLY A 19 -5.67 -13.55 3.94
C GLY A 19 -6.54 -14.12 2.81
N ARG A 20 -6.53 -13.52 1.61
CA ARG A 20 -7.17 -14.09 0.39
C ARG A 20 -6.20 -14.80 -0.55
N VAL A 21 -4.90 -14.64 -0.32
CA VAL A 21 -3.80 -15.20 -1.10
C VAL A 21 -2.94 -16.04 -0.16
N SER A 22 -2.53 -17.23 -0.61
CA SER A 22 -1.71 -18.13 0.19
C SER A 22 -0.26 -17.64 0.27
N GLU A 23 0.43 -17.99 1.36
CA GLU A 23 1.85 -17.69 1.55
C GLU A 23 2.72 -18.22 0.39
N GLY A 24 2.44 -19.43 -0.10
CA GLY A 24 3.14 -20.02 -1.24
C GLY A 24 2.98 -19.19 -2.53
N LEU A 25 1.79 -18.63 -2.77
CA LEU A 25 1.55 -17.78 -3.93
C LEU A 25 2.26 -16.43 -3.79
N TYR A 26 2.34 -15.86 -2.58
CA TYR A 26 3.15 -14.67 -2.33
C TYR A 26 4.62 -14.91 -2.66
N LYS A 27 5.20 -16.00 -2.17
CA LYS A 27 6.60 -16.36 -2.42
C LYS A 27 6.89 -16.61 -3.90
N GLU A 28 5.97 -17.26 -4.62
CA GLU A 28 6.10 -17.43 -6.07
C GLU A 28 6.05 -16.08 -6.79
N MET A 29 5.09 -15.23 -6.43
CA MET A 29 4.91 -13.92 -7.03
C MET A 29 6.11 -13.00 -6.79
N THR A 30 6.64 -12.93 -5.57
CA THR A 30 7.81 -12.11 -5.24
C THR A 30 9.06 -12.61 -5.97
N SER A 31 9.24 -13.93 -6.09
CA SER A 31 10.29 -14.54 -6.92
C SER A 31 10.19 -14.15 -8.40
N ILE A 32 8.98 -14.19 -8.98
CA ILE A 32 8.74 -13.78 -10.38
C ILE A 32 8.98 -12.27 -10.55
N SER A 33 8.48 -11.46 -9.62
CA SER A 33 8.67 -10.01 -9.62
C SER A 33 10.15 -9.63 -9.66
N LYS A 34 10.95 -10.21 -8.75
CA LYS A 34 12.39 -9.96 -8.67
C LYS A 34 13.14 -10.45 -9.90
N SER A 35 12.87 -11.67 -10.36
CA SER A 35 13.57 -12.26 -11.51
C SER A 35 13.25 -11.54 -12.83
N ARG A 36 12.09 -10.91 -12.94
CA ARG A 36 11.66 -10.18 -14.15
C ARG A 36 11.68 -8.67 -14.01
N ASN A 37 12.10 -8.14 -12.85
CA ASN A 37 12.07 -6.72 -12.55
C ASN A 37 10.68 -6.09 -12.80
N ILE A 38 9.62 -6.78 -12.33
CA ILE A 38 8.23 -6.32 -12.46
C ILE A 38 7.78 -5.80 -11.10
N PRO A 39 7.38 -4.52 -10.98
CA PRO A 39 6.90 -3.97 -9.71
C PRO A 39 5.62 -4.65 -9.20
N ILE A 40 5.45 -4.67 -7.88
CA ILE A 40 4.25 -5.15 -7.21
C ILE A 40 3.48 -3.97 -6.62
N THR A 41 2.16 -3.98 -6.78
CA THR A 41 1.25 -3.03 -6.13
C THR A 41 0.12 -3.80 -5.45
N MET A 42 -0.10 -3.57 -4.16
CA MET A 42 -1.01 -4.38 -3.35
C MET A 42 -1.66 -3.55 -2.24
N HIS A 43 -2.95 -3.81 -1.95
CA HIS A 43 -3.62 -3.28 -0.75
C HIS A 43 -3.07 -3.96 0.50
N CYS A 44 -2.68 -3.18 1.51
CA CYS A 44 -2.14 -3.72 2.74
C CYS A 44 -2.51 -2.86 3.95
N ALA A 45 -2.80 -3.53 5.08
CA ALA A 45 -3.13 -2.89 6.36
C ALA A 45 -4.19 -1.78 6.23
N GLU A 46 -5.22 -2.02 5.41
CA GLU A 46 -6.25 -1.04 5.11
C GLU A 46 -7.32 -1.02 6.20
N ALA A 47 -7.89 -2.19 6.48
CA ALA A 47 -9.07 -2.32 7.34
C ALA A 47 -8.72 -2.93 8.70
N PRO A 48 -9.55 -2.72 9.75
CA PRO A 48 -9.30 -3.30 11.07
C PRO A 48 -9.21 -4.84 11.04
N ALA A 49 -9.92 -5.46 10.10
CA ALA A 49 -9.88 -6.90 9.87
C ALA A 49 -8.49 -7.40 9.42
N ASP A 50 -7.72 -6.60 8.68
CA ASP A 50 -6.36 -6.96 8.26
C ASP A 50 -5.45 -7.08 9.48
N ARG A 51 -5.57 -6.15 10.44
CA ARG A 51 -4.83 -6.22 11.72
C ARG A 51 -5.15 -7.52 12.47
N MET A 52 -6.43 -7.89 12.55
CA MET A 52 -6.84 -9.15 13.20
C MET A 52 -6.23 -10.36 12.51
N PHE A 53 -6.16 -10.36 11.18
CA PHE A 53 -5.52 -11.42 10.41
C PHE A 53 -4.03 -11.54 10.75
N PHE A 54 -3.24 -10.46 10.69
CA PHE A 54 -1.80 -10.53 11.00
C PHE A 54 -1.54 -11.01 12.42
N VAL A 55 -2.30 -10.50 13.40
CA VAL A 55 -2.20 -10.96 14.79
C VAL A 55 -2.50 -12.45 14.91
N SER A 56 -3.49 -12.97 14.17
CA SER A 56 -3.79 -14.41 14.15
C SER A 56 -2.65 -15.28 13.59
N GLN A 57 -1.80 -14.70 12.73
CA GLN A 57 -0.61 -15.34 12.18
C GLN A 57 0.64 -15.12 13.04
N GLY A 58 0.54 -14.38 14.15
CA GLY A 58 1.68 -14.03 15.00
C GLY A 58 2.60 -12.97 14.40
N HIS A 59 2.09 -12.16 13.46
CA HIS A 59 2.85 -11.14 12.74
C HIS A 59 2.26 -9.73 12.92
N THR A 60 3.09 -8.70 12.70
CA THR A 60 2.61 -7.36 12.31
C THR A 60 2.39 -7.35 10.80
N ALA A 61 1.82 -6.27 10.25
CA ALA A 61 1.63 -6.17 8.81
C ALA A 61 2.98 -6.27 8.07
N MET A 62 4.00 -5.54 8.52
CA MET A 62 5.29 -5.54 7.83
C MET A 62 6.12 -6.78 8.13
N SER A 63 6.03 -7.37 9.33
CA SER A 63 6.74 -8.63 9.57
C SER A 63 6.16 -9.80 8.79
N TYR A 64 4.86 -9.78 8.47
CA TYR A 64 4.28 -10.73 7.53
C TYR A 64 4.77 -10.48 6.09
N CYS A 65 4.75 -9.22 5.63
CA CYS A 65 5.19 -8.89 4.27
C CYS A 65 6.69 -9.22 4.05
N ASP A 66 7.51 -9.03 5.08
CA ASP A 66 8.92 -9.41 5.09
C ASP A 66 9.13 -10.93 4.97
N SER A 67 8.32 -11.73 5.69
CA SER A 67 8.45 -13.20 5.69
C SER A 67 8.17 -13.85 4.32
N VAL A 68 7.45 -13.14 3.45
CA VAL A 68 7.16 -13.56 2.06
C VAL A 68 7.97 -12.77 1.02
N ASP A 69 8.96 -12.01 1.47
CA ASP A 69 9.92 -11.28 0.63
C ASP A 69 9.26 -10.21 -0.28
N LEU A 70 8.19 -9.60 0.24
CA LEU A 70 7.38 -8.62 -0.46
C LEU A 70 7.92 -7.19 -0.32
N LEU A 71 8.69 -6.90 0.72
CA LEU A 71 9.20 -5.57 0.99
C LEU A 71 10.40 -5.22 0.10
N GLY A 72 10.53 -3.95 -0.23
CA GLY A 72 11.62 -3.43 -1.05
C GLY A 72 11.20 -2.32 -2.02
N PRO A 73 12.17 -1.73 -2.74
CA PRO A 73 11.95 -0.61 -3.66
C PRO A 73 11.14 -0.96 -4.91
N GLN A 74 10.84 -2.24 -5.15
CA GLN A 74 9.98 -2.69 -6.26
C GLN A 74 8.51 -2.82 -5.84
N THR A 75 8.19 -2.52 -4.58
CA THR A 75 6.86 -2.74 -4.02
C THR A 75 6.20 -1.43 -3.63
N VAL A 76 4.92 -1.33 -3.95
CA VAL A 76 4.03 -0.23 -3.61
C VAL A 76 2.86 -0.79 -2.79
N LEU A 77 2.77 -0.42 -1.52
CA LEU A 77 1.69 -0.84 -0.62
C LEU A 77 0.64 0.26 -0.47
N VAL A 78 -0.61 -0.07 -0.72
CA VAL A 78 -1.72 0.89 -0.78
C VAL A 78 -2.50 0.89 0.53
N HIS A 79 -2.98 2.07 0.94
CA HIS A 79 -3.73 2.41 2.16
C HIS A 79 -2.90 2.56 3.43
N MET A 80 -2.30 1.49 3.92
CA MET A 80 -1.35 1.51 5.04
C MET A 80 -1.88 2.26 6.29
N VAL A 81 -3.13 1.98 6.67
CA VAL A 81 -3.84 2.66 7.75
C VAL A 81 -3.46 2.10 9.12
N HIS A 82 -3.46 0.78 9.26
CA HIS A 82 -3.25 0.11 10.55
C HIS A 82 -1.79 -0.33 10.72
N LEU A 83 -0.90 0.66 10.86
CA LEU A 83 0.53 0.44 11.10
C LEU A 83 0.92 0.66 12.56
N ASP A 84 1.80 -0.21 13.05
CA ASP A 84 2.51 -0.01 14.32
C ASP A 84 3.86 0.72 14.08
N ASP A 85 4.50 1.22 15.14
CA ASP A 85 5.77 1.98 15.01
C ASP A 85 6.89 1.15 14.38
N SER A 86 6.92 -0.16 14.66
CA SER A 86 7.86 -1.09 14.04
C SER A 86 7.63 -1.22 12.53
N ASP A 87 6.37 -1.14 12.07
CA ASP A 87 6.05 -1.24 10.65
C ASP A 87 6.60 -0.04 9.88
N ILE A 88 6.47 1.18 10.45
CA ILE A 88 7.01 2.41 9.86
C ILE A 88 8.53 2.32 9.72
N LYS A 89 9.21 1.83 10.77
CA LYS A 89 10.66 1.60 10.73
C LYS A 89 11.05 0.63 9.63
N THR A 90 10.39 -0.53 9.52
CA THR A 90 10.67 -1.52 8.48
C THR A 90 10.44 -0.97 7.08
N LEU A 91 9.39 -0.16 6.88
CA LEU A 91 9.12 0.49 5.58
C LEU A 91 10.28 1.43 5.18
N ALA A 92 10.79 2.22 6.12
CA ALA A 92 11.92 3.11 5.88
C ALA A 92 13.20 2.32 5.56
N GLU A 93 13.51 1.28 6.33
CA GLU A 93 14.70 0.44 6.14
C GLU A 93 14.69 -0.31 4.81
N THR A 94 13.53 -0.79 4.38
CA THR A 94 13.38 -1.55 3.13
C THR A 94 13.25 -0.68 1.88
N GLY A 95 13.02 0.63 2.04
CA GLY A 95 12.73 1.53 0.94
C GLY A 95 11.43 1.20 0.21
N THR A 96 10.48 0.56 0.90
CA THR A 96 9.16 0.22 0.33
C THR A 96 8.33 1.48 0.14
N HIS A 97 7.66 1.60 -1.02
CA HIS A 97 6.80 2.73 -1.32
C HIS A 97 5.39 2.51 -0.79
N ILE A 98 4.69 3.58 -0.39
CA ILE A 98 3.29 3.51 0.00
C ILE A 98 2.41 4.49 -0.78
N VAL A 99 1.13 4.15 -0.93
CA VAL A 99 0.11 5.01 -1.55
C VAL A 99 -0.96 5.34 -0.51
N HIS A 100 -1.12 6.63 -0.23
CA HIS A 100 -2.17 7.16 0.63
C HIS A 100 -3.42 7.48 -0.20
N CYS A 101 -4.55 6.88 0.19
CA CYS A 101 -5.87 7.06 -0.46
C CYS A 101 -6.87 7.68 0.54
N PRO A 102 -6.75 8.99 0.87
CA PRO A 102 -7.50 9.59 1.99
C PRO A 102 -9.01 9.52 1.81
N SER A 103 -9.55 9.81 0.61
CA SER A 103 -10.99 9.77 0.40
C SER A 103 -11.55 8.35 0.53
N SER A 104 -10.84 7.34 0.00
CA SER A 104 -11.23 5.93 0.13
C SER A 104 -11.23 5.50 1.60
N ASN A 105 -10.12 5.76 2.30
CA ASN A 105 -9.96 5.37 3.71
C ASN A 105 -11.03 6.00 4.61
N THR A 106 -11.37 7.26 4.38
CA THR A 106 -12.39 7.97 5.16
C THR A 106 -13.81 7.56 4.78
N LYS A 107 -14.11 7.36 3.49
CA LYS A 107 -15.41 6.90 3.01
C LYS A 107 -15.76 5.49 3.47
N LEU A 108 -14.77 4.59 3.51
CA LEU A 108 -14.96 3.21 3.98
C LEU A 108 -14.84 3.06 5.51
N ALA A 109 -14.58 4.15 6.23
CA ALA A 109 -14.27 4.14 7.66
C ALA A 109 -13.12 3.18 8.03
N SER A 110 -12.15 3.02 7.12
CA SER A 110 -10.93 2.23 7.32
C SER A 110 -10.04 2.90 8.37
N GLY A 111 -9.90 4.24 8.32
CA GLY A 111 -9.16 5.02 9.30
C GLY A 111 -8.27 6.08 8.66
N ILE A 112 -7.25 6.55 9.40
CA ILE A 112 -6.31 7.58 8.94
C ILE A 112 -4.91 6.98 8.90
N CYS A 113 -4.28 7.00 7.73
CA CYS A 113 -2.88 6.60 7.57
C CYS A 113 -1.97 7.59 8.31
N ARG A 114 -0.93 7.09 8.99
CA ARG A 114 0.05 7.88 9.75
C ARG A 114 1.07 8.57 8.84
N VAL A 115 0.59 9.35 7.87
CA VAL A 115 1.42 10.01 6.83
C VAL A 115 2.51 10.91 7.43
N PRO A 116 2.25 11.75 8.46
CA PRO A 116 3.32 12.55 9.07
C PRO A 116 4.48 11.70 9.58
N ASP A 117 4.17 10.63 10.32
CA ASP A 117 5.17 9.72 10.91
C ASP A 117 5.94 8.97 9.82
N LEU A 118 5.26 8.53 8.76
CA LEU A 118 5.89 7.88 7.60
C LEU A 118 6.86 8.83 6.88
N LEU A 119 6.47 10.09 6.67
CA LEU A 119 7.32 11.10 6.03
C LEU A 119 8.52 11.45 6.91
N GLU A 120 8.33 11.59 8.23
CA GLU A 120 9.42 11.85 9.19
C GLU A 120 10.44 10.71 9.22
N ALA A 121 9.97 9.47 9.12
CA ALA A 121 10.82 8.28 9.02
C ALA A 121 11.53 8.14 7.65
N GLY A 122 11.22 8.99 6.67
CA GLY A 122 11.82 8.95 5.33
C GLY A 122 11.18 7.95 4.37
N VAL A 123 9.97 7.46 4.67
CA VAL A 123 9.22 6.56 3.78
C VAL A 123 8.72 7.34 2.56
N SER A 124 8.81 6.73 1.38
CA SER A 124 8.27 7.30 0.14
C SER A 124 6.74 7.18 0.12
N VAL A 125 6.06 8.26 0.47
CA VAL A 125 4.59 8.38 0.43
C VAL A 125 4.12 9.02 -0.88
N THR A 126 3.18 8.35 -1.57
CA THR A 126 2.50 8.85 -2.76
C THR A 126 0.99 8.98 -2.52
N LEU A 127 0.26 9.60 -3.45
CA LEU A 127 -1.20 9.76 -3.37
C LEU A 127 -1.91 8.92 -4.44
N GLY A 128 -3.07 8.39 -4.08
CA GLY A 128 -3.93 7.66 -5.01
C GLY A 128 -5.41 7.92 -4.71
N THR A 129 -6.25 7.83 -5.75
CA THR A 129 -7.71 7.96 -5.57
C THR A 129 -8.37 6.67 -5.11
N ASP A 130 -7.71 5.52 -5.32
CA ASP A 130 -8.37 4.21 -5.35
C ASP A 130 -9.48 4.16 -6.43
N GLY A 131 -10.37 3.19 -6.37
CA GLY A 131 -11.47 3.01 -7.31
C GLY A 131 -12.66 3.94 -7.09
N ALA A 132 -13.40 4.19 -8.17
CA ALA A 132 -14.66 4.95 -8.12
C ALA A 132 -15.70 4.40 -7.11
N PRO A 133 -15.83 3.10 -6.80
CA PRO A 133 -16.80 2.65 -5.80
C PRO A 133 -16.52 3.10 -4.36
N CYS A 134 -15.24 3.32 -4.03
CA CYS A 134 -14.77 3.68 -2.69
C CYS A 134 -14.30 5.14 -2.59
N ASN A 135 -14.15 5.86 -3.71
CA ASN A 135 -13.93 7.31 -3.75
C ASN A 135 -15.16 8.10 -4.22
N ASN A 136 -15.83 7.60 -5.26
CA ASN A 136 -16.86 8.23 -6.10
C ASN A 136 -16.36 9.26 -7.13
N THR A 137 -15.05 9.52 -7.17
CA THR A 137 -14.39 10.33 -8.20
C THR A 137 -13.02 9.74 -8.56
N CYS A 138 -12.35 10.31 -9.56
CA CYS A 138 -10.93 10.06 -9.85
C CYS A 138 -10.16 11.41 -9.87
N ASP A 139 -10.44 12.28 -8.89
CA ASP A 139 -9.91 13.64 -8.84
C ASP A 139 -8.73 13.77 -7.88
N MET A 140 -7.52 13.79 -8.43
CA MET A 140 -6.28 13.95 -7.65
C MET A 140 -6.18 15.29 -6.92
N LEU A 141 -6.81 16.37 -7.40
CA LEU A 141 -6.76 17.66 -6.69
C LEU A 141 -7.59 17.61 -5.42
N GLN A 142 -8.71 16.87 -5.43
CA GLN A 142 -9.49 16.62 -4.23
C GLN A 142 -8.73 15.74 -3.24
N GLU A 143 -8.03 14.69 -3.69
CA GLU A 143 -7.16 13.88 -2.82
C GLU A 143 -6.05 14.72 -2.19
N MET A 144 -5.37 15.57 -2.97
CA MET A 144 -4.33 16.46 -2.47
C MET A 144 -4.87 17.45 -1.43
N ARG A 145 -6.05 18.04 -1.69
CA ARG A 145 -6.70 18.96 -0.75
C ARG A 145 -7.03 18.24 0.56
N LEU A 146 -7.61 17.05 0.48
CA LEU A 146 -8.00 16.27 1.65
C LEU A 146 -6.77 15.84 2.45
N ALA A 147 -5.75 15.24 1.82
CA ALA A 147 -4.49 14.88 2.46
C ALA A 147 -3.85 16.08 3.18
N GLY A 148 -3.87 17.25 2.54
CA GLY A 148 -3.29 18.48 3.09
C GLY A 148 -3.96 18.98 4.37
N ILE A 149 -5.24 18.67 4.61
CA ILE A 149 -5.97 19.13 5.80
C ILE A 149 -6.26 18.01 6.81
N LEU A 150 -6.35 16.76 6.37
CA LEU A 150 -6.69 15.59 7.19
C LEU A 150 -5.71 15.37 8.35
N HIS A 151 -4.43 15.70 8.16
CA HIS A 151 -3.39 15.50 9.16
C HIS A 151 -3.13 16.74 10.05
N LYS A 152 -4.00 17.75 10.00
CA LYS A 152 -3.89 18.94 10.86
C LYS A 152 -4.77 18.88 12.12
N VAL A 153 -5.58 17.83 12.26
CA VAL A 153 -6.51 17.62 13.38
C VAL A 153 -5.96 16.66 14.41
#